data_AF-A0A1X6WMJ4-F1
#
_entry.id   AF-A0A1X6WMJ4-F1
#
_cell.length_a   1.000
_cell.length_b   1.000
_cell.length_c   1.000
_cell.angle_alpha   90.00
_cell.angle_beta   90.00
_cell.angle_gamma   90.00
#
_symmetry.space_group_name_H-M   'P 1'
#
loop_
_entity.id
_entity.type
_entity.pdbx_description
1 polymer ?
#
loop_
_entity_poly.entity_id
_entity_poly.type
_entity_poly.pdbx_seq_one_letter_code
_entity_poly.pdbx_strand_id
1 'polypeptide(L)'
;MNKKQKNKKYEGFTLLEMLIVMFVIAILIVLFVPNLMKQTDGINKKGDIALEKVIETQSEMYYLDKESRPTSTKELFDGGYISKEQKKKADELEIKVK
;
A
#
# COMPACT_ATOMS: atom_id res chain seq x y z
N MET A 1 -35.80 -37.85 50.65
CA MET A 1 -35.10 -38.34 49.44
C MET A 1 -34.09 -37.25 49.03
N ASN A 2 -32.89 -37.28 49.60
CA ASN A 2 -31.91 -36.19 49.47
C ASN A 2 -31.00 -36.39 48.25
N LYS A 3 -31.27 -35.66 47.16
CA LYS A 3 -30.34 -35.56 46.02
C LYS A 3 -29.24 -34.54 46.35
N LYS A 4 -28.05 -35.04 46.72
CA LYS A 4 -26.82 -34.24 46.76
C LYS A 4 -26.47 -33.79 45.34
N GLN A 5 -26.61 -32.50 45.05
CA GLN A 5 -26.10 -31.91 43.81
C GLN A 5 -24.57 -31.86 43.88
N LYS A 6 -23.91 -32.54 42.93
CA LYS A 6 -22.46 -32.47 42.76
C LYS A 6 -22.15 -31.22 41.93
N ASN A 7 -21.50 -30.22 42.53
CA ASN A 7 -20.94 -29.07 41.82
C ASN A 7 -19.88 -29.57 40.83
N LYS A 8 -20.17 -29.48 39.53
CA LYS A 8 -19.17 -29.69 38.48
C LYS A 8 -18.24 -28.47 38.49
N LYS A 9 -16.98 -28.68 38.89
CA LYS A 9 -15.93 -27.67 38.69
C LYS A 9 -15.63 -27.62 37.20
N TYR A 10 -15.85 -26.47 36.59
CA TYR A 10 -15.33 -26.17 35.25
C TYR A 10 -13.88 -25.73 35.43
N GLU A 11 -12.95 -26.45 34.81
CA GLU A 11 -11.56 -26.01 34.73
C GLU A 11 -11.53 -24.82 33.76
N GLY A 12 -11.39 -23.62 34.31
CA GLY A 12 -11.36 -22.37 33.57
C GLY A 12 -9.95 -22.04 33.12
N PHE A 13 -9.86 -21.39 31.96
CA PHE A 13 -8.63 -20.82 31.38
C PHE A 13 -7.86 -20.01 32.42
N THR A 14 -6.56 -20.26 32.57
CA THR A 14 -5.74 -19.57 33.58
C THR A 14 -5.10 -18.30 32.99
N LEU A 15 -4.73 -17.35 33.85
CA LEU A 15 -3.96 -16.17 33.42
C LEU A 15 -2.61 -16.56 32.80
N LEU A 16 -1.99 -17.63 33.32
CA LEU A 16 -0.74 -18.19 32.78
C LEU A 16 -0.92 -18.59 31.31
N GLU A 17 -2.06 -19.18 31.00
CA GLU A 17 -2.41 -19.64 29.66
C GLU A 17 -2.60 -18.46 28.70
N MET A 18 -3.23 -17.36 29.16
CA MET A 18 -3.34 -16.12 28.36
C MET A 18 -1.97 -15.50 28.09
N LEU A 19 -1.07 -15.54 29.07
CA LEU A 19 0.29 -15.00 28.94
C LEU A 19 1.10 -15.73 27.88
N ILE A 20 1.05 -17.07 27.88
CA ILE A 20 1.74 -17.89 26.87
C ILE A 20 1.17 -17.61 25.48
N VAL A 21 -0.16 -17.49 25.34
CA VAL A 21 -0.80 -17.17 24.06
C VAL A 21 -0.36 -15.79 23.54
N MET A 22 -0.36 -14.76 24.39
CA MET A 22 0.10 -13.42 24.00
C MET A 22 1.59 -13.41 23.61
N PHE A 23 2.41 -14.20 24.31
CA PHE A 23 3.83 -14.34 23.99
C PHE A 23 4.04 -14.94 22.60
N VAL A 24 3.32 -16.01 22.26
CA VAL A 24 3.39 -16.62 20.92
C VAL A 24 2.90 -15.66 19.84
N ILE A 25 1.79 -14.94 20.06
CA ILE A 25 1.27 -13.96 19.10
C ILE A 25 2.27 -12.83 18.86
N ALA A 26 2.95 -12.33 19.90
CA ALA A 26 3.96 -11.28 19.75
C ALA A 26 5.12 -11.71 18.84
N ILE A 27 5.61 -12.94 18.98
CA ILE A 27 6.67 -13.50 18.10
C ILE A 27 6.17 -13.59 16.65
N LEU A 28 4.95 -14.06 16.43
CA LEU A 28 4.36 -14.14 15.09
C LEU A 28 4.24 -12.74 14.45
N ILE A 29 3.78 -11.73 15.18
CA ILE A 29 3.67 -10.35 14.67
C ILE A 29 5.04 -9.84 14.21
N VAL A 30 6.11 -10.04 15.00
CA VAL A 30 7.46 -9.59 14.63
C VAL A 30 7.96 -10.25 13.34
N LEU A 31 7.59 -11.50 13.07
CA LEU A 31 7.96 -12.20 11.82
C LEU A 31 7.08 -11.79 10.63
N PHE A 32 5.78 -11.56 10.85
CA PHE A 32 4.82 -11.26 9.78
C PHE A 32 4.82 -9.79 9.34
N VAL A 33 4.89 -8.86 10.30
CA VAL A 33 4.89 -7.41 10.04
C VAL A 33 5.95 -6.94 9.04
N PRO A 34 7.24 -7.34 9.12
CA PRO A 34 8.24 -6.92 8.14
C PRO A 34 7.97 -7.52 6.75
N ASN A 35 7.36 -8.71 6.67
CA ASN A 35 7.02 -9.33 5.40
C ASN A 35 5.83 -8.62 4.72
N LEU A 36 4.85 -8.15 5.52
CA LEU A 36 3.72 -7.36 5.05
C LEU A 36 4.16 -5.97 4.56
N MET A 37 5.00 -5.26 5.31
CA MET A 37 5.47 -3.92 4.92
C MET A 37 6.24 -3.92 3.60
N LYS A 38 7.11 -4.92 3.36
CA LYS A 38 7.85 -5.05 2.09
C LYS A 38 6.94 -5.17 0.87
N GLN A 39 5.75 -5.74 1.02
CA GLN A 39 4.81 -5.90 -0.08
C GLN A 39 4.14 -4.56 -0.43
N THR A 40 3.79 -3.74 0.57
CA THR A 40 3.23 -2.39 0.39
C THR A 40 4.26 -1.44 -0.25
N ASP A 41 5.51 -1.47 0.20
CA ASP A 41 6.57 -0.63 -0.38
C ASP A 41 6.87 -1.01 -1.84
N GLY A 42 6.83 -2.31 -2.16
CA GLY A 42 6.99 -2.80 -3.52
C GLY A 42 5.86 -2.40 -4.47
N ILE A 43 4.63 -2.26 -3.95
CA ILE A 43 3.47 -1.81 -4.74
C ILE A 43 3.61 -0.32 -5.09
N ASN A 44 4.01 0.52 -4.13
CA ASN A 44 4.21 1.95 -4.37
C ASN A 44 5.26 2.18 -5.45
N LYS A 45 6.44 1.55 -5.32
CA LYS A 45 7.51 1.69 -6.33
C LYS A 45 7.13 1.20 -7.72
N LYS A 46 6.36 0.11 -7.84
CA LYS A 46 5.87 -0.36 -9.14
C LYS A 46 4.84 0.61 -9.75
N GLY A 47 4.00 1.21 -8.92
CA GLY A 47 3.07 2.26 -9.32
C GLY A 47 3.79 3.51 -9.84
N ASP A 48 4.88 3.90 -9.19
CA ASP A 48 5.68 5.07 -9.58
C ASP A 48 6.35 4.86 -10.95
N ILE A 49 6.96 3.68 -11.17
CA ILE A 49 7.55 3.31 -12.48
C ILE A 49 6.48 3.28 -13.58
N ALA A 50 5.29 2.74 -13.27
CA ALA A 50 4.20 2.72 -14.23
C ALA A 50 3.71 4.15 -14.57
N LEU A 51 3.66 5.05 -13.58
CA LEU A 51 3.32 6.45 -13.79
C LEU A 51 4.36 7.15 -14.69
N GLU A 52 5.66 6.94 -14.45
CA GLU A 52 6.72 7.46 -15.30
C GLU A 52 6.54 7.01 -16.77
N LYS A 53 6.23 5.73 -16.99
CA LYS A 53 5.98 5.21 -18.35
C LYS A 53 4.75 5.83 -19.01
N VAL A 54 3.69 6.09 -18.24
CA VAL A 54 2.51 6.79 -18.74
C VAL A 54 2.87 8.22 -19.12
N ILE A 55 3.59 8.96 -18.28
CA ILE A 55 4.03 10.33 -18.59
C ILE A 55 4.89 10.36 -19.84
N GLU A 56 5.83 9.42 -20.02
CA GLU A 56 6.65 9.30 -21.22
C GLU A 56 5.77 9.08 -22.47
N THR A 57 4.82 8.14 -22.41
CA THR A 57 3.89 7.85 -23.51
C THR A 57 3.03 9.06 -23.86
N GLN A 58 2.55 9.80 -22.86
CA GLN A 58 1.78 11.03 -23.06
C GLN A 58 2.63 12.17 -23.64
N SER A 59 3.93 12.20 -23.32
CA SER A 59 4.89 13.15 -23.90
C SER A 59 5.18 12.86 -25.35
N GLU A 60 5.21 11.58 -25.72
CA GLU A 60 5.26 11.17 -27.13
C GLU A 60 3.99 11.55 -27.88
N MET A 61 2.80 11.34 -27.31
CA MET A 61 1.54 11.79 -27.92
C MET A 61 1.51 13.31 -28.12
N TYR A 62 1.93 14.08 -27.11
CA TYR A 62 2.05 15.53 -27.24
C TYR A 62 2.99 15.94 -28.37
N TYR A 63 4.12 15.24 -28.53
CA TYR A 63 5.07 15.48 -29.62
C TYR A 63 4.49 15.14 -30.99
N LEU A 64 3.72 14.06 -31.12
CA LEU A 64 3.03 13.72 -32.37
C LEU A 64 2.01 14.79 -32.77
N ASP A 65 1.33 15.40 -31.80
CA ASP A 65 0.27 16.38 -32.06
C ASP A 65 0.79 17.80 -32.26
N LYS A 66 1.87 18.17 -31.56
CA LYS A 66 2.39 19.56 -31.53
C LYS A 66 3.79 19.73 -32.11
N GLU A 67 4.39 18.67 -32.63
CA GLU A 67 5.77 18.63 -33.15
C GLU A 67 6.83 19.21 -32.19
N SER A 68 6.50 19.30 -30.91
CA SER A 68 7.31 19.90 -29.85
C SER A 68 7.22 19.05 -28.59
N ARG A 69 8.31 18.96 -27.82
CA ARG A 69 8.32 18.22 -26.56
C ARG A 69 7.65 19.05 -25.45
N PRO A 70 6.87 18.42 -24.56
CA PRO A 70 6.30 19.14 -23.43
C PRO A 70 7.41 19.58 -22.46
N THR A 71 7.38 20.82 -22.01
CA THR A 71 8.39 21.37 -21.08
C THR A 71 8.07 21.07 -19.62
N SER A 72 6.81 20.72 -19.32
CA SER A 72 6.34 20.46 -17.95
C SER A 72 5.10 19.55 -17.92
N THR A 73 4.89 18.88 -16.79
CA THR A 73 3.68 18.10 -16.49
C THR A 73 2.40 18.96 -16.59
N LYS A 74 2.54 20.29 -16.46
CA LYS A 74 1.45 21.25 -16.68
C LYS A 74 0.99 21.27 -18.14
N GLU A 75 1.90 21.27 -19.12
CA GLU A 75 1.53 21.27 -20.54
C GLU A 75 0.79 19.99 -20.94
N LEU A 76 1.18 18.85 -20.36
CA LEU A 76 0.46 17.59 -20.53
C LEU A 76 -0.94 17.64 -19.91
N PHE A 77 -1.10 18.29 -18.76
CA PHE A 77 -2.41 18.43 -18.11
C PHE A 77 -3.31 19.42 -18.87
N ASP A 78 -2.77 20.58 -19.24
CA ASP A 78 -3.50 21.62 -19.96
C ASP A 78 -3.88 21.15 -21.37
N GLY A 79 -3.07 20.26 -21.96
CA GLY A 79 -3.36 19.56 -23.21
C GLY A 79 -4.31 18.36 -23.08
N GLY A 80 -4.73 17.99 -21.86
CA GLY A 80 -5.66 16.88 -21.63
C GLY A 80 -5.06 15.47 -21.72
N TYR A 81 -3.73 15.35 -21.83
CA TYR A 81 -3.03 14.07 -21.95
C TYR A 81 -2.94 13.32 -20.61
N ILE A 82 -2.98 14.04 -19.48
CA ILE A 82 -2.92 13.45 -18.14
C ILE A 82 -4.03 14.00 -17.23
N SER A 83 -4.48 13.16 -16.29
CA SER A 83 -5.48 13.56 -15.30
C SER A 83 -4.89 14.42 -14.19
N LYS A 84 -5.75 15.12 -13.44
CA LYS A 84 -5.35 15.91 -12.26
C LYS A 84 -4.63 15.07 -11.21
N GLU A 85 -5.07 13.82 -11.03
CA GLU A 85 -4.46 12.88 -10.06
C GLU A 85 -3.07 12.44 -10.50
N GLN A 86 -2.89 12.16 -11.81
CA GLN A 86 -1.59 11.80 -12.38
C GLN A 86 -0.61 12.97 -12.30
N LYS A 87 -1.07 14.20 -12.60
CA LYS A 87 -0.26 15.41 -12.42
C LYS A 87 0.21 15.57 -10.98
N LYS A 88 -0.72 15.46 -10.00
CA LYS A 88 -0.39 15.62 -8.58
C LYS A 88 0.68 14.61 -8.14
N LYS A 89 0.52 13.33 -8.51
CA LYS A 89 1.52 12.30 -8.21
C LYS A 89 2.85 12.52 -8.93
N ALA A 90 2.82 12.95 -10.19
CA ALA A 90 4.04 13.25 -10.94
C ALA A 90 4.82 14.43 -10.33
N ASP A 91 4.11 15.45 -9.84
CA ASP A 91 4.71 16.60 -9.15
C ASP A 91 5.28 16.18 -7.78
N GLU A 92 4.58 15.32 -7.02
CA GLU A 92 5.07 14.76 -5.74
C GLU A 92 6.31 13.87 -5.89
N LEU A 93 6.42 13.16 -7.02
CA LEU A 93 7.52 12.26 -7.34
C LEU A 93 8.63 12.92 -8.18
N GLU A 94 8.52 14.23 -8.46
CA GLU A 94 9.42 15.01 -9.31
C GLU A 94 9.72 14.34 -10.67
N ILE A 95 8.72 13.69 -11.27
CA ILE A 95 8.87 12.98 -12.54
C ILE A 95 9.12 14.01 -13.65
N LYS A 96 10.28 13.88 -14.29
CA LYS A 96 10.68 14.77 -15.39
C LYS A 96 10.03 14.33 -16.70
N VAL A 97 9.40 15.29 -17.36
CA VAL A 97 8.99 15.18 -18.76
C VAL A 97 10.23 15.27 -19.65
N LYS A 98 10.34 14.37 -20.64
CA LYS A 98 11.44 14.33 -21.61
C LYS A 98 10.90 14.32 -23.05
#